data_AF-A0A6J0C3N4-F1
#
_entry.id   AF-A0A6J0C3N4-F1
#
_cell.length_a   1.000
_cell.length_b   1.000
_cell.length_c   1.000
_cell.angle_alpha   90.00
_cell.angle_beta   90.00
_cell.angle_gamma   90.00
#
_symmetry.space_group_name_H-M   'P 1'
#
loop_
_entity.id
_entity.type
_entity.pdbx_description
1 polymer ?
#
loop_
_entity_poly.entity_id
_entity_poly.type
_entity_poly.pdbx_seq_one_letter_code
_entity_poly.pdbx_strand_id
1 'polypeptide(L)'
;MNRENCVIVFISIFAMLLAVSNGQLMSKELHRTHAASERPNDLWCYQCDTMDDGEKCFDLVGNHSSLMQKCKDDKRICTVKRVSYTTSTENSTSVPMMWSLERNCTNKCEAGCIVIGERTKLYACTACCEKSLCNTGKGRASDLSTNRIGLLPGLIIQGLLTAIMYPS
;
A
#
# COMPACT_ATOMS: atom_id res chain seq x y z
N MET A 1 -17.73 -38.06 17.97
CA MET A 1 -17.24 -38.08 16.58
C MET A 1 -15.87 -38.74 16.60
N ASN A 2 -15.72 -39.92 15.99
CA ASN A 2 -14.48 -40.70 16.09
C ASN A 2 -13.30 -39.99 15.41
N ARG A 3 -12.10 -40.15 15.98
CA ARG A 3 -10.85 -39.53 15.52
C ARG A 3 -10.61 -39.74 14.01
N GLU A 4 -10.92 -40.93 13.53
CA GLU A 4 -10.81 -41.31 12.11
C GLU A 4 -11.78 -40.51 11.22
N ASN A 5 -13.01 -40.31 11.68
CA ASN A 5 -14.01 -39.54 10.95
C ASN A 5 -13.64 -38.06 10.87
N CYS A 6 -12.96 -37.52 11.90
CA CYS A 6 -12.49 -36.13 11.92
C CYS A 6 -11.38 -35.92 10.86
N VAL A 7 -10.39 -36.82 10.82
CA VAL A 7 -9.28 -36.76 9.85
C VAL A 7 -9.81 -36.89 8.41
N ILE A 8 -10.77 -37.79 8.17
CA ILE A 8 -11.39 -37.98 6.85
C ILE A 8 -12.14 -36.70 6.39
N VAL A 9 -12.87 -36.05 7.29
CA VAL A 9 -13.57 -34.79 6.99
C VAL A 9 -12.57 -33.67 6.67
N PHE A 10 -11.46 -33.56 7.39
CA PHE A 10 -10.45 -32.55 7.08
C PHE A 10 -9.73 -32.79 5.74
N ILE A 11 -9.39 -34.05 5.43
CA ILE A 11 -8.74 -34.42 4.17
C ILE A 11 -9.69 -34.15 2.98
N SER A 12 -10.98 -34.48 3.13
CA SER A 12 -11.97 -34.25 2.07
C SER A 12 -12.25 -32.76 1.82
N ILE A 13 -12.27 -31.93 2.87
CA ILE A 13 -12.39 -30.46 2.73
C ILE A 13 -11.15 -29.87 2.06
N PHE A 14 -9.94 -30.32 2.44
CA PHE A 14 -8.69 -29.87 1.83
C PHE A 14 -8.59 -30.28 0.36
N ALA A 15 -8.99 -31.51 0.01
CA ALA A 15 -9.04 -31.98 -1.37
C ALA A 15 -10.03 -31.19 -2.23
N MET A 16 -11.21 -30.83 -1.70
CA MET A 16 -12.16 -29.96 -2.41
C MET A 16 -11.60 -28.55 -2.64
N LEU A 17 -10.88 -27.98 -1.66
CA LEU A 17 -10.25 -26.66 -1.81
C LEU A 17 -9.15 -26.65 -2.89
N LEU A 18 -8.35 -27.73 -2.98
CA LEU A 18 -7.36 -27.90 -4.05
C LEU A 18 -8.02 -28.07 -5.43
N ALA A 19 -9.13 -28.80 -5.51
CA ALA A 19 -9.86 -29.00 -6.77
C ALA A 19 -10.47 -27.70 -7.32
N VAL A 20 -10.91 -26.78 -6.45
CA VAL A 20 -11.42 -25.46 -6.85
C VAL A 20 -10.31 -24.56 -7.41
N SER A 21 -9.04 -24.82 -7.08
CA SER A 21 -7.90 -24.03 -7.57
C SER A 21 -7.40 -24.40 -8.97
N ASN A 22 -7.87 -25.50 -9.55
CA ASN A 22 -7.40 -26.02 -10.84
C ASN A 22 -8.18 -25.50 -12.06
N GLY A 23 -8.42 -24.18 -12.10
CA GLY A 23 -8.73 -23.49 -13.36
C GLY A 23 -7.46 -23.34 -14.18
N GLN A 24 -7.23 -24.22 -15.15
CA GLN A 24 -6.08 -24.18 -16.06
C GLN A 24 -6.01 -22.85 -16.82
N LEU A 25 -5.08 -21.99 -16.43
CA LEU A 25 -4.67 -20.81 -17.18
C LEU A 25 -3.82 -21.26 -18.38
N MET A 26 -4.47 -21.50 -19.52
CA MET A 26 -3.79 -21.63 -20.81
C MET A 26 -3.33 -20.25 -21.27
N SER A 27 -2.14 -19.83 -20.83
CA SER A 27 -1.47 -18.63 -21.35
C SER A 27 -0.96 -18.93 -22.76
N LYS A 28 -1.73 -18.55 -23.78
CA LYS A 28 -1.18 -18.35 -25.13
C LYS A 28 -0.09 -17.28 -25.03
N GLU A 29 1.18 -17.67 -25.11
CA GLU A 29 2.30 -16.74 -25.25
C GLU A 29 2.23 -16.07 -26.63
N LEU A 30 1.43 -15.01 -26.72
CA LEU A 30 1.48 -14.07 -27.83
C LEU A 30 2.79 -13.28 -27.66
N HIS A 31 3.79 -13.55 -28.50
CA HIS A 31 5.00 -12.74 -28.62
C HIS A 31 4.63 -11.32 -29.10
N ARG A 32 4.22 -10.48 -28.15
CA ARG A 32 4.01 -9.05 -28.33
C ARG A 32 5.29 -8.37 -27.87
N THR A 33 5.84 -7.46 -28.68
CA THR A 33 6.97 -6.65 -28.22
C THR A 33 6.58 -5.91 -26.96
N HIS A 34 7.49 -5.80 -25.99
CA HIS A 34 7.21 -5.18 -24.68
C HIS A 34 6.56 -3.78 -24.82
N ALA A 35 7.00 -3.02 -25.82
CA ALA A 35 6.45 -1.71 -26.17
C ALA A 35 5.02 -1.76 -26.76
N ALA A 36 4.64 -2.79 -27.51
CA ALA A 36 3.29 -2.93 -28.07
C ALA A 36 2.28 -3.54 -27.07
N SER A 37 2.77 -4.14 -25.97
CA SER A 37 1.96 -4.62 -24.85
C SER A 37 1.72 -3.52 -23.80
N GLU A 38 2.41 -2.39 -23.88
CA GLU A 38 2.30 -1.34 -22.88
C GLU A 38 0.94 -0.64 -23.03
N ARG A 39 0.08 -0.82 -22.02
CA ARG A 39 -1.22 -0.16 -21.97
C ARG A 39 -1.01 1.36 -21.88
N PRO A 40 -1.84 2.19 -22.54
CA PRO A 40 -1.73 3.64 -22.40
C PRO A 40 -1.76 4.08 -20.93
N ASN A 41 -0.93 5.06 -20.58
CA ASN A 41 -0.91 5.64 -19.24
C ASN A 41 -2.00 6.69 -19.10
N ASP A 42 -3.16 6.28 -18.57
CA ASP A 42 -4.28 7.18 -18.32
C ASP A 42 -4.38 7.61 -16.85
N LEU A 43 -3.31 7.43 -16.08
CA LEU A 43 -3.24 7.91 -14.71
C LEU A 43 -3.10 9.43 -14.66
N TRP A 44 -3.87 10.06 -13.79
CA TRP A 44 -3.74 11.48 -13.45
C TRP A 44 -3.40 11.60 -11.98
N CYS A 45 -2.48 12.49 -11.63
CA CYS A 45 -2.14 12.77 -10.23
C CYS A 45 -2.08 14.28 -10.01
N TYR A 46 -2.20 14.71 -8.76
CA TYR A 46 -1.78 16.05 -8.40
C TYR A 46 -0.26 16.14 -8.52
N GLN A 47 0.25 17.19 -9.15
CA GLN A 47 1.68 17.50 -9.25
C GLN A 47 1.90 18.92 -8.76
N CYS A 48 2.65 19.07 -7.67
CA CYS A 48 2.96 20.37 -7.05
C CYS A 48 4.06 20.23 -6.01
N ASP A 49 4.72 21.33 -5.68
CA ASP A 49 5.61 21.46 -4.53
C ASP A 49 5.22 22.70 -3.73
N THR A 50 5.03 22.56 -2.41
CA THR A 50 4.80 23.70 -1.52
C THR A 50 5.86 24.80 -1.60
N MET A 51 7.11 24.48 -1.97
CA MET A 51 8.17 25.48 -2.12
C MET A 51 7.95 26.40 -3.32
N ASP A 52 7.30 25.90 -4.38
CA ASP A 52 7.06 26.63 -5.64
C ASP A 52 5.59 27.09 -5.76
N ASP A 53 4.64 26.21 -5.42
CA ASP A 53 3.18 26.40 -5.56
C ASP A 53 2.49 26.89 -4.28
N GLY A 54 3.22 26.95 -3.16
CA GLY A 54 2.73 27.45 -1.88
C GLY A 54 1.63 26.59 -1.24
N GLU A 55 0.72 27.24 -0.52
CA GLU A 55 -0.33 26.57 0.27
C GLU A 55 -1.35 25.80 -0.58
N LYS A 56 -1.49 26.12 -1.87
CA LYS A 56 -2.37 25.37 -2.79
C LYS A 56 -1.94 23.93 -2.94
N CYS A 57 -0.64 23.68 -2.86
CA CYS A 57 -0.15 22.31 -2.78
C CYS A 57 -0.50 21.73 -1.41
N PHE A 58 -0.32 22.43 -0.30
CA PHE A 58 -0.61 21.83 1.01
C PHE A 58 -2.06 21.34 1.16
N ASP A 59 -3.03 22.17 0.82
CA ASP A 59 -4.44 21.87 1.02
C ASP A 59 -5.24 21.89 -0.29
N LEU A 60 -5.68 20.70 -0.71
CA LEU A 60 -6.46 20.51 -1.93
C LEU A 60 -7.96 20.81 -1.72
N VAL A 61 -8.31 21.65 -0.76
CA VAL A 61 -9.68 22.11 -0.53
C VAL A 61 -10.06 23.10 -1.63
N GLY A 62 -11.09 22.78 -2.41
CA GLY A 62 -11.59 23.61 -3.51
C GLY A 62 -11.18 23.11 -4.90
N ASN A 63 -11.12 24.02 -5.87
CA ASN A 63 -10.81 23.68 -7.26
C ASN A 63 -9.30 23.76 -7.53
N HIS A 64 -8.66 22.60 -7.64
CA HIS A 64 -7.22 22.44 -7.89
C HIS A 64 -6.93 21.79 -9.24
N SER A 65 -7.80 22.03 -10.23
CA SER A 65 -7.65 21.47 -11.59
C SER A 65 -6.32 21.84 -12.24
N SER A 66 -5.73 22.99 -11.89
CA SER A 66 -4.42 23.43 -12.37
C SER A 66 -3.26 22.53 -11.90
N LEU A 67 -3.42 21.84 -10.77
CA LEU A 67 -2.42 20.93 -10.23
C LEU A 67 -2.61 19.50 -10.74
N MET A 68 -3.72 19.20 -11.42
CA MET A 68 -4.00 17.89 -11.98
C MET A 68 -3.21 17.71 -13.27
N GLN A 69 -2.29 16.74 -13.28
CA GLN A 69 -1.49 16.44 -14.46
C GLN A 69 -1.55 14.96 -14.82
N LYS A 70 -1.66 14.68 -16.12
CA LYS A 70 -1.57 13.33 -16.67
C LYS A 70 -0.15 12.82 -16.46
N CYS A 71 -0.02 11.63 -15.88
CA CYS A 71 1.27 10.97 -15.79
C CYS A 71 1.76 10.55 -17.18
N LYS A 72 3.05 10.77 -17.43
CA LYS A 72 3.70 10.45 -18.70
C LYS A 72 4.50 9.16 -18.56
N ASP A 73 4.78 8.54 -19.71
CA ASP A 73 5.68 7.39 -19.81
C ASP A 73 5.24 6.22 -18.90
N ASP A 74 6.19 5.59 -18.24
CA ASP A 74 6.02 4.45 -17.34
C ASP A 74 5.60 4.84 -15.91
N LYS A 75 5.32 6.12 -15.64
CA LYS A 75 4.94 6.60 -14.30
C LYS A 75 3.51 6.22 -13.96
N ARG A 76 3.30 5.04 -13.35
CA ARG A 76 1.98 4.48 -13.03
C ARG A 76 1.56 4.63 -11.56
N ILE A 77 2.27 5.45 -10.78
CA ILE A 77 2.01 5.61 -9.34
C ILE A 77 1.95 7.10 -9.01
N CYS A 78 0.89 7.53 -8.32
CA CYS A 78 0.86 8.83 -7.68
C CYS A 78 1.61 8.78 -6.34
N THR A 79 2.44 9.78 -6.08
CA THR A 79 3.20 9.91 -4.83
C THR A 79 2.85 11.20 -4.09
N VAL A 80 2.93 11.15 -2.76
CA VAL A 80 2.99 12.32 -1.88
C VAL A 80 4.20 12.14 -0.96
N LYS A 81 5.10 13.12 -0.96
CA LYS A 81 6.18 13.22 0.01
C LYS A 81 5.89 14.38 0.95
N ARG A 82 6.05 14.18 2.25
CA ARG A 82 5.82 15.20 3.26
C ARG A 82 7.01 15.25 4.21
N VAL A 83 7.47 16.47 4.48
CA VAL A 83 8.39 16.76 5.58
C VAL A 83 7.66 17.57 6.64
N SER A 84 7.71 17.12 7.88
CA SER A 84 7.15 17.84 9.03
C SER A 84 8.05 17.68 10.24
N TYR A 85 7.92 18.55 11.24
CA TYR A 85 8.71 18.46 12.46
C TYR A 85 7.88 18.73 13.71
N THR A 86 8.31 18.15 14.82
CA THR A 86 7.81 18.46 16.16
C THR A 86 8.99 18.87 17.03
N THR A 87 8.78 19.81 17.93
CA THR A 87 9.77 20.20 18.94
C THR A 87 9.29 19.75 20.31
N SER A 88 10.11 18.97 20.99
CA SER A 88 9.86 18.47 22.35
C SER A 88 10.75 19.19 23.35
N THR A 89 10.12 19.69 24.41
CA THR A 89 10.77 20.13 25.65
C THR A 89 10.60 19.03 26.71
N GLU A 90 11.15 19.24 27.90
CA GLU A 90 10.99 18.29 29.02
C GLU A 90 9.52 18.05 29.39
N ASN A 91 8.65 19.05 29.20
CA ASN A 91 7.28 19.03 29.70
C ASN A 91 6.22 18.94 28.60
N SER A 92 6.59 19.07 27.32
CA SER A 92 5.62 19.12 26.23
C SER A 92 6.23 18.80 24.87
N THR A 93 5.42 18.30 23.95
CA THR A 93 5.76 18.16 22.53
C THR A 93 4.81 19.01 21.69
N SER A 94 5.36 19.80 20.78
CA SER A 94 4.56 20.64 19.87
C SER A 94 3.70 19.80 18.94
N VAL A 95 2.64 20.40 18.40
CA VAL A 95 1.94 19.81 17.26
C VAL A 95 2.89 19.69 16.06
N PRO A 96 2.70 18.70 15.17
CA PRO A 96 3.51 18.57 13.96
C PRO A 96 3.34 19.77 13.03
N MET A 97 4.42 20.53 12.86
CA MET A 97 4.50 21.64 11.92
C MET A 97 4.92 21.10 10.55
N MET A 98 4.22 21.49 9.49
CA MET A 98 4.64 21.10 8.15
C MET A 98 5.80 21.99 7.69
N TRP A 99 6.83 21.36 7.12
CA TRP A 99 7.89 22.06 6.42
C TRP A 99 7.58 22.09 4.93
N SER A 100 7.40 20.93 4.31
CA SER A 100 7.16 20.84 2.87
C SER A 100 6.28 19.65 2.49
N LEU A 101 5.68 19.74 1.31
CA LEU A 101 4.92 18.67 0.68
C LEU A 101 5.09 18.72 -0.84
N GLU A 102 5.47 17.58 -1.41
CA GLU A 102 5.63 17.36 -2.86
C GLU A 102 4.62 16.30 -3.30
N ARG A 103 3.95 16.54 -4.43
CA ARG A 103 3.13 15.55 -5.12
C ARG A 103 3.64 15.35 -6.53
N ASN A 104 3.67 14.09 -6.97
CA ASN A 104 4.19 13.78 -8.29
C ASN A 104 3.64 12.45 -8.84
N CYS A 105 3.92 12.17 -10.11
CA CYS A 105 3.87 10.84 -10.69
C CYS A 105 5.25 10.17 -10.59
N THR A 106 5.30 8.87 -10.30
CA THR A 106 6.52 8.07 -10.25
C THR A 106 6.28 6.68 -10.84
N ASN A 107 7.35 6.01 -11.28
CA ASN A 107 7.35 4.60 -11.67
C ASN A 107 7.78 3.68 -10.49
N LYS A 108 8.42 4.26 -9.47
CA LYS A 108 8.87 3.56 -8.25
C LYS A 108 8.49 4.37 -7.03
N CYS A 109 7.93 3.72 -6.02
CA CYS A 109 7.47 4.39 -4.82
C CYS A 109 7.77 3.55 -3.58
N GLU A 110 8.57 4.12 -2.67
CA GLU A 110 8.91 3.52 -1.38
C GLU A 110 8.05 4.18 -0.31
N ALA A 111 6.92 3.55 0.03
CA ALA A 111 6.05 4.03 1.08
C ALA A 111 6.70 3.83 2.45
N GLY A 112 6.65 4.85 3.31
CA GLY A 112 7.24 4.79 4.64
C GLY A 112 7.45 6.15 5.26
N CYS A 113 7.89 6.17 6.51
CA CYS A 113 8.25 7.38 7.23
C CYS A 113 9.60 7.18 7.92
N ILE A 114 10.51 8.12 7.71
CA ILE A 114 11.78 8.20 8.42
C ILE A 114 11.67 9.30 9.47
N VAL A 115 12.07 9.00 10.71
CA VAL A 115 12.07 9.96 11.82
C VAL A 115 13.51 10.22 12.24
N ILE A 116 13.91 11.49 12.28
CA ILE A 116 15.28 11.94 12.55
C ILE A 116 15.27 12.94 13.70
N GLY A 117 16.20 12.78 14.64
CA GLY A 117 16.40 13.74 15.74
C GLY A 117 15.77 13.32 17.07
N GLU A 118 16.27 13.91 18.16
CA GLU A 118 15.86 13.58 19.53
C GLU A 118 14.79 14.57 20.04
N ARG A 119 15.20 15.83 20.33
CA ARG A 119 14.30 16.90 20.79
C ARG A 119 13.51 17.52 19.65
N THR A 120 14.15 17.76 18.50
CA THR A 120 13.46 18.16 17.27
C THR A 120 13.37 16.93 16.38
N LYS A 121 12.17 16.37 16.28
CA LYS A 121 11.91 15.20 15.43
C LYS A 121 11.43 15.67 14.08
N LEU A 122 12.18 15.34 13.04
CA LEU A 122 11.82 15.54 11.65
C LEU A 122 11.24 14.23 11.10
N TYR A 123 10.08 14.31 10.48
CA TYR A 123 9.34 13.21 9.87
C TYR A 123 9.34 13.42 8.36
N ALA A 124 10.00 12.53 7.62
CA ALA A 124 9.98 12.48 6.17
C ALA A 124 9.16 11.26 5.74
N CYS A 125 7.94 11.49 5.28
CA CYS A 125 6.98 10.46 4.94
C CYS A 125 6.66 10.44 3.45
N THR A 126 6.54 9.25 2.88
CA THR A 126 6.13 9.00 1.51
C THR A 126 4.91 8.09 1.50
N ALA A 127 3.91 8.45 0.70
CA ALA A 127 2.71 7.64 0.46
C ALA A 127 2.48 7.47 -1.04
N CYS A 128 2.01 6.28 -1.42
CA CYS A 128 1.88 5.83 -2.80
C CYS A 128 0.47 5.33 -3.06
N CYS A 129 -0.07 5.61 -4.25
CA CYS A 129 -1.35 5.07 -4.67
C CYS A 129 -1.48 5.05 -6.21
N GLU A 130 -2.33 4.18 -6.74
CA GLU A 130 -2.38 3.89 -8.19
C GLU A 130 -3.68 4.34 -8.87
N LYS A 131 -4.59 4.98 -8.12
CA LYS A 131 -5.86 5.50 -8.66
C LYS A 131 -5.68 6.94 -9.11
N SER A 132 -6.38 7.37 -10.16
CA SER A 132 -6.31 8.77 -10.58
C SER A 132 -6.72 9.71 -9.44
N LEU A 133 -5.93 10.76 -9.22
CA LEU A 133 -6.13 11.82 -8.23
C LEU A 133 -6.19 11.32 -6.79
N CYS A 134 -5.58 10.16 -6.50
CA CYS A 134 -5.60 9.56 -5.16
C CYS A 134 -4.64 10.21 -4.18
N ASN A 135 -3.62 10.93 -4.66
CA ASN A 135 -2.54 11.48 -3.85
C ASN A 135 -2.95 12.76 -3.11
N THR A 136 -4.18 12.82 -2.59
CA THR A 136 -4.72 13.98 -1.87
C THR A 136 -4.24 14.06 -0.43
N GLY A 137 -3.94 12.90 0.18
CA GLY A 137 -3.55 12.80 1.58
C GLY A 137 -2.29 13.58 1.93
N LYS A 138 -2.12 13.89 3.23
CA LYS A 138 -0.94 14.59 3.77
C LYS A 138 0.18 13.61 4.16
N GLY A 139 0.40 12.54 3.37
CA GLY A 139 1.53 11.62 3.54
C GLY A 139 1.56 10.80 4.84
N ARG A 140 0.44 10.17 5.25
CA ARG A 140 0.53 9.09 6.25
C ARG A 140 1.00 7.83 5.52
N ALA A 141 2.07 7.19 6.00
CA ALA A 141 2.41 5.84 5.57
C ALA A 141 1.13 5.00 5.66
N SER A 142 0.79 4.30 4.59
CA SER A 142 -0.37 3.43 4.54
C SER A 142 -0.38 2.61 5.82
N ASP A 143 -1.45 2.71 6.60
CA ASP A 143 -1.74 1.69 7.59
C ASP A 143 -1.66 0.38 6.81
N LEU A 144 -0.71 -0.48 7.17
CA LEU A 144 -0.55 -1.78 6.54
C LEU A 144 -1.89 -2.47 6.76
N SER A 145 -2.77 -2.39 5.76
CA SER A 145 -4.01 -3.15 5.72
C SER A 145 -3.56 -4.59 5.63
N THR A 146 -3.32 -5.15 6.82
CA THR A 146 -3.00 -6.54 7.03
C THR A 146 -4.22 -7.24 6.49
N ASN A 147 -4.07 -7.71 5.25
CA ASN A 147 -5.14 -8.35 4.55
C ASN A 147 -5.51 -9.56 5.41
N ARG A 148 -6.69 -9.50 6.04
CA ARG A 148 -7.18 -10.45 7.06
C ARG A 148 -7.42 -11.87 6.47
N ILE A 149 -6.89 -12.12 5.28
CA ILE A 149 -6.99 -13.34 4.49
C ILE A 149 -5.97 -14.39 4.98
N GLY A 150 -4.90 -13.99 5.67
CA GLY A 150 -3.89 -14.93 6.23
C GLY A 150 -4.26 -15.57 7.58
N LEU A 151 -5.26 -15.04 8.29
CA LEU A 151 -5.64 -15.51 9.63
C LEU A 151 -6.33 -16.87 9.61
N LEU A 152 -7.17 -17.12 8.60
CA LEU A 152 -7.91 -18.37 8.46
C LEU A 152 -7.00 -19.56 8.13
N PRO A 153 -6.10 -19.51 7.11
CA PRO A 153 -5.19 -20.62 6.85
C PRO A 153 -4.20 -20.87 8.00
N GLY A 154 -3.75 -19.80 8.69
CA GLY A 154 -2.86 -19.93 9.85
C GLY A 154 -3.49 -20.69 11.02
N LEU A 155 -4.75 -20.41 11.34
CA LEU A 155 -5.48 -21.12 12.41
C LEU A 155 -5.75 -22.60 12.07
N ILE A 156 -5.98 -22.91 10.79
CA ILE A 156 -6.17 -24.30 10.34
C ILE A 156 -4.88 -25.11 10.49
N ILE A 157 -3.73 -24.54 10.10
CA ILE A 157 -2.43 -25.21 10.26
C ILE A 157 -2.09 -25.42 11.74
N GLN A 158 -2.34 -24.40 12.58
CA GLN A 158 -2.11 -24.50 14.03
C GLN A 158 -2.97 -25.62 14.66
N GLY A 159 -4.24 -25.71 14.28
CA GLY A 159 -5.15 -26.76 14.77
C GLY A 159 -4.78 -28.17 14.30
N LEU A 160 -4.23 -28.31 13.10
CA LEU A 160 -3.72 -29.59 12.59
C LEU A 160 -2.49 -30.05 13.38
N LEU A 161 -1.56 -29.14 13.63
CA LEU A 161 -0.33 -29.45 14.38
C LEU A 161 -0.63 -29.85 15.83
N THR A 162 -1.56 -29.16 16.50
CA THR A 162 -1.95 -29.53 17.87
C THR A 162 -2.65 -30.88 17.94
N ALA A 163 -3.49 -31.22 16.96
CA ALA A 163 -4.14 -32.52 16.87
C ALA A 163 -3.18 -33.68 16.57
N ILE A 164 -2.09 -33.42 15.84
CA ILE A 164 -1.05 -34.44 15.54
C ILE A 164 -0.06 -34.59 16.71
N MET A 165 0.34 -33.49 17.35
CA MET A 165 1.39 -33.50 18.37
C MET A 165 0.91 -33.92 19.76
N TYR A 166 -0.39 -33.77 20.08
CA TYR A 166 -0.98 -34.25 21.33
C TYR A 166 -2.04 -35.33 21.06
N PRO A 167 -1.62 -36.57 20.75
CA PRO A 167 -2.52 -37.70 20.73
C PRO A 167 -2.78 -38.12 22.18
N SER A 168 -3.92 -37.72 22.74
CA SER A 168 -4.50 -38.47 23.85
C SER A 168 -5.13 -39.77 23.36
#